data_AF-A0A1H5ZWD9-F1
#
_entry.id   AF-A0A1H5ZWD9-F1
#
_cell.length_a   1.000
_cell.length_b   1.000
_cell.length_c   1.000
_cell.angle_alpha   90.00
_cell.angle_beta   90.00
_cell.angle_gamma   90.00
#
_symmetry.space_group_name_H-M   'P 1'
#
loop_
_entity.id
_entity.type
_entity.pdbx_description
1 polymer ?
#
loop_
_entity_poly.entity_id
_entity_poly.type
_entity_poly.pdbx_seq_one_letter_code
_entity_poly.pdbx_strand_id
1 'polypeptide(L)'
;MRAILVLLASVVALVIGGLPVSAAGGWAVTYLDPRPARFEGGTPYALGFWVLQHGTHPFEGDLGGVGLRLTGADGKSMLFDGTALPEAGHYATSVVVPEGVWKVEGVQGRFQPYDVGTLTVPGELKINPVPPDLVAAFSADGRDYWGAVRPPGFPRGEGAPVEVAQASPQAAPGVGASASSQAVPGVAASASSQAAPAERAAGGVPAYTLLLAAAGGALLAAAGPALLGRRRREPEEEPDPSADTVIIPG
;
A
#
# COMPACT_ATOMS: atom_id res chain seq x y z
N MET A 1 -16.88 24.18 32.99
CA MET A 1 -15.56 23.50 33.05
C MET A 1 -15.68 22.00 32.78
N ARG A 2 -16.32 21.17 33.62
CA ARG A 2 -16.43 19.70 33.40
C ARG A 2 -16.88 19.29 31.99
N ALA A 3 -17.93 19.90 31.45
CA ALA A 3 -18.42 19.61 30.09
C ALA A 3 -17.40 19.93 28.97
N ILE A 4 -16.53 20.94 29.15
CA ILE A 4 -15.51 21.32 28.16
C ILE A 4 -14.37 20.28 28.16
N LEU A 5 -13.98 19.78 29.34
CA LEU A 5 -12.96 18.73 29.47
C LEU A 5 -13.42 17.41 28.85
N VAL A 6 -14.69 17.04 29.00
CA VAL A 6 -15.26 15.83 28.38
C VAL A 6 -15.26 15.94 26.85
N LEU A 7 -15.60 17.12 26.31
CA LEU A 7 -15.65 17.36 24.86
C LEU A 7 -14.26 17.45 24.23
N LEU A 8 -13.26 17.95 24.96
CA LEU A 8 -11.86 17.94 24.52
C LEU A 8 -11.28 16.51 24.53
N ALA A 9 -11.63 15.70 25.53
CA ALA A 9 -11.17 14.31 25.63
C ALA A 9 -11.69 13.42 24.48
N SER A 10 -12.94 13.61 24.03
CA SER A 10 -13.50 12.85 22.91
C SER A 10 -12.95 13.27 21.54
N VAL A 11 -12.59 14.54 21.35
CA VAL A 11 -11.87 14.97 20.14
C VAL A 11 -10.44 14.41 20.10
N VAL A 12 -9.73 14.41 21.23
CA VAL A 12 -8.39 13.80 21.33
C VAL A 12 -8.45 12.29 21.10
N ALA A 13 -9.48 11.60 21.60
CA ALA A 13 -9.69 10.17 21.32
C ALA A 13 -9.91 9.88 19.82
N LEU A 14 -10.56 10.77 19.08
CA LEU A 14 -10.78 10.61 17.64
C LEU A 14 -9.52 10.90 16.80
N VAL A 15 -8.61 11.76 17.28
CA VAL A 15 -7.34 12.09 16.60
C VAL A 15 -6.24 11.04 16.90
N ILE A 16 -6.23 10.46 18.11
CA ILE A 16 -5.26 9.40 18.48
C ILE A 16 -5.79 8.02 18.07
N GLY A 17 -7.11 7.81 18.12
CA GLY A 17 -7.79 6.56 17.73
C GLY A 17 -7.97 6.38 16.23
N GLY A 18 -6.98 6.81 15.43
CA GLY A 18 -6.90 6.52 14.01
C GLY A 18 -6.63 5.05 13.75
N LEU A 19 -7.63 4.19 14.01
CA LEU A 19 -7.61 2.79 13.61
C LEU A 19 -7.33 2.74 12.11
N PRO A 20 -6.37 1.91 11.64
CA PRO A 20 -6.14 1.78 10.21
C PRO A 20 -7.44 1.29 9.57
N VAL A 21 -7.94 2.05 8.59
CA VAL A 21 -9.04 1.63 7.74
C VAL A 21 -8.51 0.60 6.74
N SER A 22 -8.05 -0.54 7.26
CA SER A 22 -7.85 -1.77 6.50
C SER A 22 -9.22 -2.37 6.21
N ALA A 23 -10.00 -1.64 5.42
CA ALA A 23 -11.23 -2.15 4.84
C ALA A 23 -10.90 -3.41 4.01
N ALA A 24 -11.76 -4.41 4.11
CA ALA A 24 -11.66 -5.65 3.34
C ALA A 24 -11.46 -5.32 1.84
N GLY A 25 -10.39 -5.86 1.24
CA GLY A 25 -9.98 -5.52 -0.13
C GLY A 25 -8.67 -4.70 -0.26
N GLY A 26 -8.19 -4.04 0.79
CA GLY A 26 -7.13 -3.02 0.68
C GLY A 26 -5.65 -3.43 0.78
N TRP A 27 -5.30 -4.72 0.85
CA TRP A 27 -3.92 -5.15 1.15
C TRP A 27 -3.43 -6.38 0.39
N ALA A 28 -2.11 -6.46 0.22
CA ALA A 28 -1.38 -7.58 -0.37
C ALA A 28 -0.12 -7.92 0.46
N VAL A 29 0.40 -9.14 0.30
CA VAL A 29 1.66 -9.62 0.91
C VAL A 29 2.66 -9.97 -0.18
N THR A 30 3.92 -9.60 0.05
CA THR A 30 5.04 -10.00 -0.78
C THR A 30 5.70 -11.24 -0.20
N TYR A 31 5.59 -12.37 -0.90
CA TYR A 31 6.30 -13.63 -0.59
C TYR A 31 7.56 -13.73 -1.44
N LEU A 32 8.69 -14.15 -0.87
CA LEU A 32 9.88 -14.47 -1.67
C LEU A 32 9.92 -15.94 -2.06
N ASP A 33 10.45 -16.22 -3.26
CA ASP A 33 10.90 -17.54 -3.67
C ASP A 33 12.11 -18.00 -2.84
N PRO A 34 12.60 -19.25 -3.01
CA PRO A 34 13.83 -19.73 -2.37
C PRO A 34 15.02 -18.80 -2.66
N ARG A 35 15.40 -18.02 -1.65
CA ARG A 35 16.47 -17.02 -1.69
C ARG A 35 17.84 -17.65 -1.41
N PRO A 36 18.96 -17.00 -1.84
CA PRO A 36 20.30 -17.40 -1.44
C PRO A 36 20.43 -17.56 0.08
N ALA A 37 21.13 -18.60 0.52
CA ALA A 37 21.42 -18.82 1.94
C ALA A 37 22.31 -17.71 2.54
N ARG A 38 23.06 -16.99 1.69
CA ARG A 38 23.95 -15.91 2.08
C ARG A 38 24.08 -14.88 0.95
N PHE A 39 24.15 -13.60 1.32
CA PHE A 39 24.40 -12.45 0.46
C PHE A 39 25.78 -11.86 0.75
N GLU A 40 26.49 -11.40 -0.28
CA GLU A 40 27.78 -10.73 -0.24
C GLU A 40 27.67 -9.29 -0.78
N GLY A 41 28.51 -8.39 -0.27
CA GLY A 41 28.53 -6.99 -0.71
C GLY A 41 28.85 -6.85 -2.20
N GLY A 42 28.05 -6.05 -2.91
CA GLY A 42 28.28 -5.74 -4.33
C GLY A 42 28.07 -6.90 -5.31
N THR A 43 27.63 -8.07 -4.84
CA THR A 43 27.32 -9.23 -5.68
C THR A 43 25.89 -9.13 -6.21
N PRO A 44 25.64 -9.38 -7.52
CA PRO A 44 24.30 -9.40 -8.09
C PRO A 44 23.57 -10.70 -7.70
N TYR A 45 22.32 -10.58 -7.25
CA TYR A 45 21.43 -11.70 -6.96
C TYR A 45 20.10 -11.54 -7.68
N ALA A 46 19.68 -12.56 -8.42
CA ALA A 46 18.32 -12.66 -8.94
C ALA A 46 17.39 -13.14 -7.82
N LEU A 47 16.30 -12.41 -7.56
CA LEU A 47 15.29 -12.74 -6.56
C LEU A 47 13.91 -12.80 -7.23
N GLY A 48 13.23 -13.93 -7.08
CA GLY A 48 11.83 -14.08 -7.44
C GLY A 48 10.90 -13.82 -6.25
N PHE A 49 9.73 -13.24 -6.51
CA PHE A 49 8.76 -12.87 -5.48
C PHE A 49 7.33 -12.76 -6.01
N TRP A 50 6.36 -13.00 -5.13
CA TRP A 50 4.93 -12.99 -5.42
C TRP A 50 4.23 -11.85 -4.67
N VAL A 51 3.36 -11.09 -5.34
CA VAL A 51 2.47 -10.10 -4.72
C VAL A 51 1.05 -10.67 -4.68
N LEU A 52 0.62 -11.08 -3.49
CA LEU A 52 -0.65 -11.78 -3.30
C LEU A 52 -1.68 -10.91 -2.60
N GLN A 53 -2.81 -10.67 -3.25
CA GLN A 53 -3.97 -10.06 -2.64
C GLN A 53 -4.41 -10.90 -1.43
N HIS A 54 -4.51 -10.23 -0.28
CA HIS A 54 -4.86 -10.83 1.02
C HIS A 54 -3.98 -12.01 1.44
N GLY A 55 -2.78 -12.12 0.86
CA GLY A 55 -1.87 -13.23 1.10
C GLY A 55 -2.33 -14.60 0.57
N THR A 56 -3.44 -14.68 -0.18
CA THR A 56 -4.05 -15.97 -0.57
C THR A 56 -4.06 -16.25 -2.07
N HIS A 57 -4.08 -15.22 -2.92
CA HIS A 57 -4.20 -15.33 -4.38
C HIS A 57 -3.54 -14.15 -5.11
N PRO A 58 -3.21 -14.25 -6.41
CA PRO A 58 -2.74 -13.12 -7.19
C PRO A 58 -3.80 -12.00 -7.30
N PHE A 59 -3.36 -10.75 -7.42
CA PHE A 59 -4.28 -9.63 -7.70
C PHE A 59 -4.86 -9.75 -9.13
N GLU A 60 -6.19 -9.66 -9.25
CA GLU A 60 -6.89 -9.63 -10.55
C GLU A 60 -6.84 -8.21 -11.15
N GLY A 61 -5.83 -7.92 -11.99
CA GLY A 61 -5.72 -6.69 -12.76
C GLY A 61 -4.34 -6.03 -12.70
N ASP A 62 -4.25 -4.75 -13.07
CA ASP A 62 -2.99 -3.99 -13.01
C ASP A 62 -2.67 -3.55 -11.58
N LEU A 63 -1.48 -3.97 -11.10
CA LEU A 63 -0.90 -3.53 -9.83
C LEU A 63 -0.23 -2.15 -9.95
N GLY A 64 0.29 -1.79 -11.13
CA GLY A 64 1.24 -0.69 -11.31
C GLY A 64 2.68 -1.09 -10.95
N GLY A 65 3.47 -0.11 -10.50
CA GLY A 65 4.89 -0.33 -10.18
C GLY A 65 5.11 -1.31 -9.01
N VAL A 66 5.74 -2.45 -9.29
CA VAL A 66 6.06 -3.52 -8.35
C VAL A 66 7.58 -3.69 -8.24
N GLY A 67 8.11 -4.02 -7.06
CA GLY A 67 9.56 -4.14 -6.84
C GLY A 67 9.93 -4.44 -5.39
N LEU A 68 11.23 -4.44 -5.11
CA LEU A 68 11.78 -4.54 -3.75
C LEU A 68 12.50 -3.23 -3.38
N ARG A 69 12.11 -2.62 -2.25
CA ARG A 69 12.80 -1.47 -1.66
C ARG A 69 13.67 -1.92 -0.49
N LEU A 70 14.94 -1.53 -0.51
CA LEU A 70 15.89 -1.78 0.57
C LEU A 70 16.28 -0.45 1.22
N THR A 71 15.95 -0.28 2.50
CA THR A 71 16.22 0.94 3.26
C THR A 71 17.28 0.69 4.32
N GLY A 72 18.40 1.41 4.24
CA GLY A 72 19.52 1.31 5.19
C GLY A 72 19.24 2.05 6.50
N ALA A 73 20.07 1.78 7.51
CA ALA A 73 19.97 2.44 8.83
C ALA A 73 20.17 3.97 8.80
N ASP A 74 20.76 4.51 7.73
CA ASP A 74 20.90 5.96 7.48
C ASP A 74 19.69 6.58 6.75
N GLY A 75 18.63 5.78 6.52
CA GLY A 75 17.42 6.18 5.82
C GLY A 75 17.53 6.19 4.29
N LYS A 76 18.71 5.94 3.71
CA LYS A 76 18.85 5.85 2.25
C LYS A 76 18.14 4.59 1.74
N SER A 77 17.43 4.72 0.63
CA SER A 77 16.67 3.64 0.02
C SER A 77 17.17 3.34 -1.39
N MET A 78 17.25 2.06 -1.73
CA MET A 78 17.40 1.57 -3.10
C MET A 78 16.09 0.91 -3.52
N LEU A 79 15.62 1.14 -4.74
CA LEU A 79 14.49 0.46 -5.33
C LEU A 79 14.98 -0.43 -6.47
N PHE A 80 14.55 -1.68 -6.47
CA PHE A 80 14.82 -2.65 -7.52
C PHE A 80 13.47 -3.06 -8.13
N ASP A 81 13.20 -2.60 -9.35
CA ASP A 81 11.93 -2.85 -10.03
C ASP A 81 11.75 -4.33 -10.35
N GLY A 82 10.51 -4.82 -10.26
CA GLY A 82 10.12 -6.19 -10.56
C GLY A 82 9.66 -6.34 -12.00
N THR A 83 10.31 -7.24 -12.74
CA THR A 83 9.85 -7.70 -14.05
C THR A 83 8.79 -8.78 -13.84
N ALA A 84 7.60 -8.62 -14.43
CA ALA A 84 6.55 -9.64 -14.38
C ALA A 84 6.99 -10.95 -15.05
N LEU A 85 6.66 -12.07 -14.41
CA LEU A 85 6.84 -13.43 -14.93
C LEU A 85 5.51 -13.94 -15.55
N PRO A 86 5.49 -15.10 -16.23
CA PRO A 86 4.27 -15.63 -16.85
C PRO A 86 3.12 -15.88 -15.87
N GLU A 87 3.44 -16.22 -14.62
CA GLU A 87 2.49 -16.45 -13.55
C GLU A 87 1.94 -15.14 -12.97
N ALA A 88 0.62 -15.03 -12.85
CA ALA A 88 -0.02 -13.82 -12.33
C ALA A 88 0.48 -13.50 -10.90
N GLY A 89 0.85 -12.25 -10.67
CA GLY A 89 1.42 -11.78 -9.41
C GLY A 89 2.85 -12.25 -9.12
N HIS A 90 3.51 -12.98 -10.03
CA HIS A 90 4.91 -13.41 -9.89
C HIS A 90 5.86 -12.46 -10.61
N TYR A 91 6.97 -12.12 -9.96
CA TYR A 91 7.94 -11.13 -10.42
C TYR A 91 9.37 -11.61 -10.16
N ALA A 92 10.31 -11.13 -10.96
CA ALA A 92 11.75 -11.27 -10.72
C ALA A 92 12.45 -9.91 -10.73
N THR A 93 13.45 -9.74 -9.88
CA THR A 93 14.33 -8.57 -9.88
C THR A 93 15.79 -8.97 -9.67
N SER A 94 16.72 -8.07 -10.02
CA SER A 94 18.16 -8.24 -9.80
C SER A 94 18.65 -7.20 -8.81
N VAL A 95 19.13 -7.64 -7.65
CA VAL A 95 19.60 -6.76 -6.58
C VAL A 95 21.12 -6.77 -6.50
N VAL A 96 21.72 -5.59 -6.32
CA VAL A 96 23.13 -5.41 -5.96
C VAL A 96 23.15 -4.57 -4.71
N VAL A 97 23.55 -5.16 -3.58
CA VAL A 97 23.40 -4.57 -2.25
C VAL A 97 24.78 -4.36 -1.63
N PRO A 98 25.13 -3.15 -1.13
CA PRO A 98 26.36 -2.95 -0.39
C PRO A 98 26.27 -3.54 1.02
N GLU A 99 27.42 -3.66 1.68
CA GLU A 99 27.47 -4.11 3.08
C GLU A 99 26.66 -3.19 4.00
N GLY A 100 25.98 -3.78 4.98
CA GLY A 100 25.09 -3.08 5.90
C GLY A 100 23.91 -3.92 6.38
N VAL A 101 22.99 -3.26 7.09
CA VAL A 101 21.70 -3.82 7.51
C VAL A 101 20.60 -3.03 6.83
N TRP A 102 19.69 -3.75 6.18
CA TRP A 102 18.68 -3.20 5.29
C TRP A 102 17.30 -3.72 5.68
N LYS A 103 16.35 -2.81 5.92
CA LYS A 103 14.93 -3.16 5.91
C LYS A 103 14.54 -3.49 4.47
N VAL A 104 13.87 -4.62 4.25
CA VAL A 104 13.37 -5.05 2.94
C VAL A 104 11.86 -4.89 2.91
N GLU A 105 11.37 -4.12 1.95
CA GLU A 105 9.94 -3.88 1.72
C GLU A 105 9.55 -4.29 0.31
N GLY A 106 8.43 -5.01 0.18
CA GLY A 106 7.78 -5.23 -1.10
C GLY A 106 7.03 -3.98 -1.52
N VAL A 107 7.36 -3.42 -2.69
CA VAL A 107 6.57 -2.37 -3.35
C VAL A 107 5.52 -3.06 -4.19
N GLN A 108 4.25 -2.78 -3.91
CA GLN A 108 3.09 -3.53 -4.41
C GLN A 108 2.11 -2.64 -5.20
N GLY A 109 2.66 -1.62 -5.87
CA GLY A 109 1.92 -0.65 -6.67
C GLY A 109 0.77 0.03 -5.92
N ARG A 110 -0.47 -0.32 -6.27
CA ARG A 110 -1.70 0.21 -5.63
C ARG A 110 -1.88 -0.18 -4.15
N PHE A 111 -1.18 -1.20 -3.67
CA PHE A 111 -1.24 -1.63 -2.27
C PHE A 111 -0.15 -0.97 -1.42
N GLN A 112 -0.36 -0.95 -0.09
CA GLN A 112 0.67 -0.49 0.83
C GLN A 112 1.95 -1.34 0.71
N PRO A 113 3.15 -0.75 0.92
CA PRO A 113 4.38 -1.52 0.99
C PRO A 113 4.31 -2.58 2.09
N TYR A 114 4.80 -3.79 1.79
CA TYR A 114 4.80 -4.91 2.74
C TYR A 114 6.17 -5.07 3.40
N ASP A 115 6.22 -5.24 4.72
CA ASP A 115 7.47 -5.41 5.48
C ASP A 115 7.97 -6.87 5.38
N VAL A 116 8.77 -7.14 4.33
CA VAL A 116 9.27 -8.48 4.00
C VAL A 116 10.24 -8.99 5.06
N GLY A 117 11.07 -8.11 5.65
CA GLY A 117 12.07 -8.53 6.64
C GLY A 117 13.33 -7.67 6.68
N THR A 118 14.41 -8.26 7.16
CA THR A 118 15.71 -7.60 7.33
C THR A 118 16.81 -8.40 6.66
N LEU A 119 17.54 -7.76 5.74
CA LEU A 119 18.74 -8.29 5.09
C LEU A 119 19.99 -7.74 5.78
N THR A 120 20.90 -8.64 6.16
CA THR A 120 22.27 -8.28 6.54
C THR A 120 23.23 -8.67 5.43
N VAL A 121 24.15 -7.78 5.07
CA VAL A 121 25.20 -8.00 4.06
C VAL A 121 26.56 -7.63 4.65
N PRO A 122 27.58 -8.50 4.65
CA PRO A 122 27.50 -9.94 4.39
C PRO A 122 26.60 -10.65 5.42
N GLY A 123 25.74 -11.57 4.97
CA GLY A 123 24.79 -12.24 5.88
C GLY A 123 23.59 -12.86 5.18
N GLU A 124 22.46 -12.91 5.87
CA GLU A 124 21.21 -13.54 5.41
C GLU A 124 20.04 -12.53 5.38
N LEU A 125 19.00 -12.87 4.61
CA LEU A 125 17.70 -12.22 4.71
C LEU A 125 16.78 -13.01 5.66
N LYS A 126 16.44 -12.39 6.79
CA LYS A 126 15.44 -12.87 7.74
C LYS A 126 14.07 -12.36 7.32
N ILE A 127 13.16 -13.27 7.01
CA ILE A 127 11.79 -12.94 6.56
C ILE A 127 10.90 -12.79 7.79
N ASN A 128 10.09 -11.72 7.80
CA ASN A 128 9.04 -11.55 8.80
C ASN A 128 7.91 -12.55 8.55
N PRO A 129 7.40 -13.26 9.56
CA PRO A 129 6.28 -14.17 9.39
C PRO A 129 5.03 -13.38 8.98
N VAL A 130 4.30 -13.87 7.98
CA VAL A 130 2.97 -13.35 7.65
C VAL A 130 2.02 -13.67 8.81
N PRO A 131 1.28 -12.70 9.37
CA PRO A 131 0.34 -12.98 10.45
C PRO A 131 -0.77 -13.94 9.96
N PRO A 132 -0.93 -15.14 10.58
CA PRO A 132 -1.81 -16.19 10.04
C PRO A 132 -3.29 -15.77 10.06
N ASP A 133 -3.70 -14.99 11.06
CA ASP A 133 -5.08 -14.51 11.21
C ASP A 133 -5.50 -13.60 10.04
N LEU A 134 -4.56 -12.85 9.45
CA LEU A 134 -4.83 -12.02 8.28
C LEU A 134 -5.09 -12.88 7.04
N VAL A 135 -4.35 -13.98 6.86
CA VAL A 135 -4.51 -14.88 5.70
C VAL A 135 -5.79 -15.72 5.83
N ALA A 136 -6.05 -16.26 7.03
CA ALA A 136 -7.19 -17.13 7.29
C ALA A 136 -8.55 -16.45 7.00
N ALA A 137 -8.65 -15.15 7.23
CA ALA A 137 -9.88 -14.37 7.00
C ALA A 137 -10.30 -14.28 5.51
N PHE A 138 -9.40 -14.54 4.56
CA PHE A 138 -9.64 -14.40 3.12
C PHE A 138 -9.41 -15.69 2.31
N SER A 139 -9.26 -16.84 2.98
CA SER A 139 -9.15 -18.17 2.33
C SER A 139 -10.51 -18.84 2.06
N ALA A 140 -11.62 -18.12 2.28
CA ALA A 140 -12.96 -18.70 2.37
C ALA A 140 -13.72 -18.85 1.04
N ASP A 141 -13.25 -18.24 -0.05
CA ASP A 141 -13.97 -18.14 -1.33
C ASP A 141 -14.09 -19.46 -2.11
N GLY A 142 -13.33 -20.50 -1.74
CA GLY A 142 -13.33 -21.80 -2.43
C GLY A 142 -12.81 -21.79 -3.88
N ARG A 143 -12.35 -20.65 -4.39
CA ARG A 143 -11.76 -20.50 -5.72
C ARG A 143 -10.32 -21.03 -5.72
N ASP A 144 -10.01 -21.85 -6.71
CA ASP A 144 -8.67 -22.38 -6.93
C ASP A 144 -7.87 -21.45 -7.83
N TYR A 145 -6.88 -20.78 -7.26
CA TYR A 145 -5.97 -19.89 -7.99
C TYR A 145 -4.65 -20.57 -8.37
N TRP A 146 -4.43 -21.83 -7.98
CA TRP A 146 -3.09 -22.40 -7.86
C TRP A 146 -2.86 -23.64 -8.72
N GLY A 147 -2.27 -23.40 -9.89
CA GLY A 147 -1.85 -24.47 -10.81
C GLY A 147 -0.57 -25.20 -10.38
N ALA A 148 0.17 -25.68 -11.39
CA ALA A 148 1.45 -26.36 -11.17
C ALA A 148 2.50 -25.44 -10.50
N VAL A 149 2.53 -24.18 -10.91
CA VAL A 149 3.40 -23.12 -10.35
C VAL A 149 2.58 -22.27 -9.37
N ARG A 150 3.16 -22.02 -8.19
CA ARG A 150 2.57 -21.29 -7.06
C ARG A 150 3.67 -20.94 -6.04
N PRO A 151 3.45 -19.98 -5.12
CA PRO A 151 4.44 -19.63 -4.12
C PRO A 151 4.81 -20.80 -3.18
N PRO A 152 6.02 -20.81 -2.59
CA PRO A 152 6.44 -21.84 -1.65
C PRO A 152 5.48 -21.99 -0.45
N GLY A 153 5.14 -23.23 -0.11
CA GLY A 153 4.24 -23.55 1.02
C GLY A 153 2.75 -23.50 0.70
N PHE A 154 2.34 -23.04 -0.48
CA PHE A 154 0.92 -23.06 -0.87
C PHE A 154 0.49 -24.48 -1.28
N PRO A 155 -0.72 -24.92 -0.87
CA PRO A 155 -1.26 -26.21 -1.27
C PRO A 155 -1.43 -26.25 -2.80
N ARG A 156 -1.38 -27.45 -3.37
CA ARG A 156 -1.74 -27.63 -4.78
C ARG A 156 -3.26 -27.49 -4.91
N GLY A 157 -3.71 -26.76 -5.92
CA GLY A 157 -5.11 -26.75 -6.31
C GLY A 157 -5.65 -28.14 -6.65
N GLU A 158 -6.92 -28.39 -6.31
CA GLU A 158 -7.65 -29.62 -6.67
C GLU A 158 -8.44 -29.47 -7.99
N GLY A 159 -8.55 -28.25 -8.53
CA GLY A 159 -9.33 -27.91 -9.71
C GLY A 159 -8.51 -27.39 -10.89
N ALA A 160 -9.22 -26.84 -11.87
CA ALA A 160 -8.62 -26.00 -12.91
C ALA A 160 -8.43 -24.59 -12.32
N PRO A 161 -7.23 -23.99 -12.40
CA PRO A 161 -7.00 -22.65 -11.87
C PRO A 161 -7.89 -21.60 -12.55
N VAL A 162 -8.36 -20.63 -11.77
CA VAL A 162 -9.01 -19.43 -12.29
C VAL A 162 -8.04 -18.67 -13.19
N GLU A 163 -8.49 -18.30 -14.39
CA GLU A 163 -7.71 -17.47 -15.32
C GLU A 163 -7.63 -16.03 -14.80
N VAL A 164 -6.48 -15.67 -14.22
CA VAL A 164 -6.20 -14.32 -13.74
C VAL A 164 -5.55 -13.50 -14.84
N ALA A 165 -6.07 -12.29 -15.08
CA ALA A 165 -5.52 -11.36 -16.06
C ALA A 165 -4.04 -11.04 -15.76
N GLN A 166 -3.15 -11.36 -16.71
CA GLN A 166 -1.71 -11.16 -16.56
C GLN A 166 -1.34 -9.68 -16.65
N ALA A 167 -0.41 -9.24 -15.80
CA ALA A 167 0.29 -7.98 -15.99
C ALA A 167 1.23 -8.11 -17.19
N SER A 168 1.00 -7.33 -18.25
CA SER A 168 1.86 -7.33 -19.44
C SER A 168 3.32 -7.05 -19.03
N PRO A 169 4.30 -7.85 -19.47
CA PRO A 169 5.70 -7.60 -19.13
C PRO A 169 6.12 -6.25 -19.72
N GLN A 170 6.39 -5.29 -18.84
CA GLN A 170 6.87 -3.97 -19.25
C GLN A 170 8.27 -4.14 -19.84
N ALA A 171 8.38 -4.00 -21.16
CA ALA A 171 9.65 -4.13 -21.85
C ALA A 171 10.68 -3.15 -21.27
N ALA A 172 11.81 -3.69 -20.81
CA ALA A 172 12.95 -2.87 -20.41
C ALA A 172 13.34 -1.94 -21.58
N PRO A 173 13.73 -0.67 -21.32
CA PRO A 173 14.17 0.24 -22.37
C PRO A 173 15.37 -0.37 -23.09
N GLY A 174 15.15 -0.82 -24.33
CA GLY A 174 16.12 -1.59 -25.09
C GLY A 174 17.36 -0.76 -25.39
N VAL A 175 18.50 -1.16 -24.81
CA VAL A 175 19.80 -0.68 -25.27
C VAL A 175 20.01 -1.27 -26.66
N GLY A 176 19.86 -0.42 -27.69
CA GLY A 176 19.92 -0.81 -29.10
C GLY A 176 21.30 -1.31 -29.52
N ALA A 177 21.63 -2.56 -29.21
CA ALA A 177 22.85 -3.23 -29.63
C ALA A 177 22.75 -3.71 -31.09
N SER A 178 22.74 -2.77 -32.03
CA SER A 178 22.97 -3.05 -33.44
C SER A 178 24.42 -3.50 -33.65
N ALA A 179 24.70 -4.78 -33.44
CA ALA A 179 26.00 -5.40 -33.69
C ALA A 179 26.26 -5.59 -35.20
N SER A 180 26.50 -4.48 -35.89
CA SER A 180 26.91 -4.45 -37.30
C SER A 180 28.42 -4.55 -37.41
N SER A 181 28.94 -5.74 -37.70
CA SER A 181 30.38 -5.94 -37.97
C SER A 181 30.82 -5.29 -39.28
N GLN A 182 31.54 -4.17 -39.22
CA GLN A 182 32.40 -3.73 -40.33
C GLN A 182 33.54 -2.79 -39.86
N ALA A 183 34.65 -2.82 -40.59
CA ALA A 183 35.93 -2.26 -40.15
C ALA A 183 36.12 -0.77 -40.51
N VAL A 184 36.95 -0.10 -39.70
CA VAL A 184 37.65 1.18 -40.00
C VAL A 184 38.72 0.98 -41.09
N PRO A 185 39.27 2.04 -41.75
CA PRO A 185 39.27 3.47 -41.35
C PRO A 185 38.96 4.51 -42.44
N GLY A 186 38.65 5.75 -42.04
CA GLY A 186 38.94 6.92 -42.87
C GLY A 186 38.10 8.18 -42.65
N VAL A 187 38.76 9.33 -42.83
CA VAL A 187 38.22 10.70 -43.01
C VAL A 187 37.67 11.39 -41.75
N ALA A 188 38.29 12.53 -41.44
CA ALA A 188 37.84 13.47 -40.40
C ALA A 188 36.76 14.42 -40.94
N ALA A 189 35.78 14.76 -40.09
CA ALA A 189 34.96 15.94 -40.25
C ALA A 189 34.47 16.45 -38.88
N SER A 190 34.57 17.77 -38.67
CA SER A 190 34.12 18.44 -37.44
C SER A 190 32.59 18.48 -37.36
N ALA A 191 32.02 18.29 -36.16
CA ALA A 191 30.64 18.64 -35.87
C ALA A 191 30.52 19.18 -34.43
N SER A 192 30.36 20.49 -34.31
CA SER A 192 30.01 21.17 -33.06
C SER A 192 28.53 20.94 -32.75
N SER A 193 28.22 20.18 -31.70
CA SER A 193 26.85 20.02 -31.20
C SER A 193 26.54 21.11 -30.17
N GLN A 194 25.75 22.09 -30.60
CA GLN A 194 25.26 23.20 -29.79
C GLN A 194 24.19 22.70 -28.79
N ALA A 195 24.26 23.16 -27.54
CA ALA A 195 23.35 22.73 -26.49
C ALA A 195 21.90 23.19 -26.75
N ALA A 196 20.94 22.28 -26.59
CA ALA A 196 19.51 22.61 -26.50
C ALA A 196 19.15 22.96 -25.03
N PRO A 197 18.26 23.95 -24.80
CA PRO A 197 17.94 24.43 -23.46
C PRO A 197 16.98 23.49 -22.71
N ALA A 198 17.12 23.43 -21.39
CA ALA A 198 16.20 22.71 -20.52
C ALA A 198 14.85 23.42 -20.43
N GLU A 199 13.77 22.73 -20.80
CA GLU A 199 12.40 23.19 -20.50
C GLU A 199 12.09 23.03 -19.01
N ARG A 200 11.47 24.06 -18.44
CA ARG A 200 11.10 24.11 -17.02
C ARG A 200 9.86 23.26 -16.79
N ALA A 201 9.98 22.20 -15.98
CA ALA A 201 8.83 21.48 -15.46
C ALA A 201 7.96 22.42 -14.60
N ALA A 202 6.75 22.73 -15.06
CA ALA A 202 5.77 23.48 -14.29
C ALA A 202 5.10 22.57 -13.25
N GLY A 203 5.29 22.88 -11.96
CA GLY A 203 4.68 22.13 -10.87
C GLY A 203 3.17 22.36 -10.77
N GLY A 204 2.37 21.53 -11.44
CA GLY A 204 0.92 21.47 -11.25
C GLY A 204 0.57 20.66 -10.00
N VAL A 205 -0.04 21.29 -8.99
CA VAL A 205 -0.61 20.56 -7.84
C VAL A 205 -1.84 19.79 -8.33
N PRO A 206 -1.92 18.47 -8.14
CA PRO A 206 -3.00 17.66 -8.71
C PRO A 206 -4.35 17.92 -8.02
N ALA A 207 -5.42 17.97 -8.81
CA ALA A 207 -6.74 18.46 -8.42
C ALA A 207 -7.43 17.71 -7.26
N TYR A 208 -6.98 16.49 -6.92
CA TYR A 208 -7.52 15.75 -5.78
C TYR A 208 -7.26 16.43 -4.42
N THR A 209 -6.27 17.34 -4.32
CA THR A 209 -6.02 18.11 -3.10
C THR A 209 -7.15 19.10 -2.77
N LEU A 210 -7.88 19.60 -3.77
CA LEU A 210 -9.00 20.53 -3.58
C LEU A 210 -10.27 19.83 -3.07
N LEU A 211 -10.47 18.54 -3.38
CA LEU A 211 -11.65 17.78 -2.91
C LEU A 211 -11.62 17.50 -1.41
N LEU A 212 -10.43 17.30 -0.82
CA LEU A 212 -10.28 17.05 0.62
C LEU A 212 -10.55 18.30 1.47
N ALA A 213 -10.31 19.51 0.93
CA ALA A 213 -10.62 20.75 1.63
C ALA A 213 -12.14 21.04 1.71
N ALA A 214 -12.92 20.62 0.69
CA ALA A 214 -14.35 20.85 0.63
C ALA A 214 -15.15 19.97 1.61
N ALA A 215 -14.76 18.70 1.78
CA ALA A 215 -15.47 17.75 2.63
C ALA A 215 -15.37 18.08 4.14
N GLY A 216 -14.23 18.62 4.59
CA GLY A 216 -14.02 18.99 5.99
C GLY A 216 -14.84 20.19 6.46
N GLY A 217 -15.11 21.16 5.57
CA GLY A 217 -15.83 22.39 5.91
C GLY A 217 -17.33 22.20 6.18
N ALA A 218 -17.98 21.29 5.45
CA ALA A 218 -19.43 21.11 5.50
C ALA A 218 -19.94 20.54 6.84
N LEU A 219 -19.18 19.66 7.49
CA LEU A 219 -19.58 19.03 8.75
C LEU A 219 -19.53 19.95 9.97
N LEU A 220 -18.73 21.03 9.93
CA LEU A 220 -18.68 22.03 11.01
C LEU A 220 -19.82 23.06 10.95
N ALA A 221 -20.46 23.25 9.78
CA ALA A 221 -21.55 24.21 9.61
C ALA A 221 -22.92 23.71 10.12
N ALA A 222 -23.15 22.39 10.14
CA ALA A 222 -24.46 21.81 10.44
C ALA A 222 -24.80 21.71 11.95
N ALA A 223 -23.81 21.67 12.84
CA ALA A 223 -24.01 21.44 14.28
C ALA A 223 -24.23 22.71 15.12
N GLY A 224 -23.98 23.90 14.56
CA GLY A 224 -23.98 25.19 15.29
C GLY A 224 -25.36 25.68 15.81
N PRO A 225 -26.44 25.68 15.01
CA PRO A 225 -27.68 26.38 15.41
C PRO A 225 -28.54 25.67 16.46
N ALA A 226 -28.45 24.34 16.57
CA ALA A 226 -29.45 23.52 17.27
C ALA A 226 -29.47 23.67 18.81
N LEU A 227 -28.45 24.28 19.41
CA LEU A 227 -28.28 24.35 20.87
C LEU A 227 -28.55 25.74 21.50
N LEU A 228 -28.86 26.76 20.70
CA LEU A 228 -29.15 28.12 21.19
C LEU A 228 -30.65 28.45 21.31
N GLY A 229 -31.54 27.63 20.73
CA GLY A 229 -32.99 27.90 20.71
C GLY A 229 -33.77 27.57 21.99
N ARG A 230 -33.18 26.87 22.98
CA ARG A 230 -33.96 26.22 24.06
C ARG A 230 -34.00 26.98 25.40
N ARG A 231 -33.90 28.31 25.39
CA ARG A 231 -34.01 29.17 26.60
C ARG A 231 -34.73 30.50 26.35
N ARG A 232 -36.07 30.50 26.35
CA ARG A 232 -36.95 31.52 26.96
C ARG A 232 -38.42 31.32 26.58
N ARG A 233 -39.22 30.74 27.48
CA ARG A 233 -40.48 31.32 28.00
C ARG A 233 -41.17 30.33 28.95
N GLU A 234 -41.13 30.69 30.22
CA GLU A 234 -42.23 30.53 31.17
C GLU A 234 -42.56 31.96 31.67
N PRO A 235 -43.66 32.19 32.41
CA PRO A 235 -44.82 31.32 32.65
C PRO A 235 -46.13 31.95 32.15
N GLU A 236 -47.24 31.23 32.23
CA GLU A 236 -48.54 31.83 32.55
C GLU A 236 -49.37 30.83 33.37
N GLU A 237 -50.22 31.35 34.25
CA GLU A 237 -50.79 30.69 35.43
C GLU A 237 -52.28 30.38 35.22
N GLU A 238 -52.93 29.76 36.22
CA GLU A 238 -54.40 29.67 36.41
C GLU A 238 -55.18 28.60 35.58
N PRO A 239 -56.27 28.00 36.13
CA PRO A 239 -56.50 27.54 37.50
C PRO A 239 -56.79 26.02 37.61
N ASP A 240 -56.74 25.53 38.84
CA ASP A 240 -57.37 24.27 39.30
C ASP A 240 -58.91 24.36 39.16
N PRO A 241 -59.53 23.32 38.54
CA PRO A 241 -60.71 22.79 39.18
C PRO A 241 -60.77 21.25 39.24
N SER A 242 -61.41 20.80 40.34
CA SER A 242 -62.13 19.53 40.52
C SER A 242 -61.33 18.23 40.76
N ALA A 243 -61.39 17.84 42.03
CA ALA A 243 -62.03 16.61 42.52
C ALA A 243 -61.12 15.42 42.89
N ASP A 244 -61.08 15.19 44.21
CA ASP A 244 -61.48 13.93 44.86
C ASP A 244 -61.05 12.61 44.21
N THR A 245 -60.12 11.91 44.89
CA THR A 245 -60.54 10.82 45.80
C THR A 245 -59.32 10.28 46.58
N VAL A 246 -59.42 10.26 47.90
CA VAL A 246 -58.48 9.57 48.78
C VAL A 246 -58.93 8.11 48.94
N ILE A 247 -58.04 7.15 48.67
CA ILE A 247 -58.17 5.77 49.16
C ILE A 247 -56.90 5.40 49.93
N ILE A 248 -57.08 5.09 51.21
CA ILE A 248 -56.04 4.55 52.10
C ILE A 248 -56.27 3.04 52.18
N PRO A 249 -55.29 2.19 51.81
CA PRO A 249 -55.37 0.76 52.08
C PRO A 249 -54.96 0.45 53.54
N GLY A 250 -55.74 -0.42 54.17
CA GLY A 250 -55.40 -1.18 55.37
C GLY A 250 -55.66 -2.66 55.12
#